data_AF-A0A9Y2FZW5-F1
#
_entry.id   AF-A0A9Y2FZW5-F1
#
_cell.length_a   1.000
_cell.length_b   1.000
_cell.length_c   1.000
_cell.angle_alpha   90.00
_cell.angle_beta   90.00
_cell.angle_gamma   90.00
#
_symmetry.space_group_name_H-M   'P 1'
#
loop_
_entity.id
_entity.type
_entity.pdbx_description
1 polymer ?
#
loop_
_entity_poly.entity_id
_entity_poly.type
_entity_poly.pdbx_seq_one_letter_code
_entity_poly.pdbx_strand_id
1 'polypeptide(L)'
;MPDEQPSVRAITGRSFAEQSAFFRQKLGNLVPTSRWDDIERGAHDQGFMVAGAAKADLLSDLAAASDRFVSEGRGIGEFRKDFRDIVERNGWHGWTGEESAKGRAWRTRVIYKTNAQTSYSAGRLAQLQDAEFTFWVYRHGGSRDPRKQHLSWDGLTLPPDHPFWATHYPPNGWGCSCYVVGAHRQSSVRRLGGEPDKALPDGWDATDSKTGAPPGIDQGWDYQPGARVSRTVSQMAEKARAWDYSIAKGYMQEMPASVRDRLATSYRALPSVADDARRYAERVMRGDAADTLPVARTLGLATEADNVQIRDAIDESAALHDFALDVASVLEVQRAEAGARALTSEDFAYLPQLLNSGSTFTAAGEDTISRRLTIGGETFIAVWRLVSDRRQLVLQSFRVEAP
;
A
#
# COMPACT_ATOMS: atom_id res chain seq x y z
N MET A 1 -1.25 23.12 -11.04
CA MET A 1 0.03 22.92 -10.31
C MET A 1 1.05 22.52 -11.37
N PRO A 2 2.15 23.26 -11.59
CA PRO A 2 3.23 22.73 -12.40
C PRO A 2 3.82 21.55 -11.63
N ASP A 3 3.75 20.34 -12.21
CA ASP A 3 4.27 19.11 -11.60
C ASP A 3 5.79 19.24 -11.39
N GLU A 4 6.18 19.56 -10.15
CA GLU A 4 7.54 19.35 -9.67
C GLU A 4 7.91 17.87 -9.77
N GLN A 5 9.22 17.58 -9.81
CA GLN A 5 9.77 16.22 -9.79
C GLN A 5 9.05 15.37 -8.75
N PRO A 6 8.63 14.13 -9.08
CA PRO A 6 8.08 13.24 -8.08
C PRO A 6 9.18 12.88 -7.09
N SER A 7 9.19 13.58 -5.95
CA SER A 7 10.04 13.23 -4.82
C SER A 7 9.68 11.82 -4.33
N VAL A 8 10.54 11.18 -3.52
CA VAL A 8 10.15 9.94 -2.80
C VAL A 8 8.83 10.15 -2.05
N ARG A 9 8.56 11.37 -1.58
CA ARG A 9 7.29 11.77 -0.97
C ARG A 9 6.13 11.93 -1.97
N ALA A 10 6.36 12.21 -3.25
CA ALA A 10 5.31 12.16 -4.26
C ALA A 10 4.98 10.71 -4.66
N ILE A 11 5.97 9.81 -4.62
CA ILE A 11 5.80 8.37 -4.89
C ILE A 11 5.12 7.65 -3.71
N THR A 12 5.42 8.06 -2.47
CA THR A 12 4.96 7.38 -1.24
C THR A 12 4.27 8.29 -0.23
N GLY A 13 3.79 9.49 -0.59
CA GLY A 13 3.21 10.43 0.39
C GLY A 13 1.72 10.71 0.20
N ARG A 14 1.21 10.64 -1.04
CA ARG A 14 -0.21 10.52 -1.35
C ARG A 14 -0.34 9.69 -2.62
N SER A 15 -0.58 8.40 -2.46
CA SER A 15 -0.86 7.53 -3.59
C SER A 15 -2.13 7.98 -4.29
N PHE A 16 -2.13 7.95 -5.62
CA PHE A 16 -3.34 8.15 -6.40
C PHE A 16 -4.06 6.80 -6.63
N ALA A 17 -5.32 6.87 -7.05
CA ALA A 17 -6.20 5.70 -7.13
C ALA A 17 -5.61 4.57 -7.99
N GLU A 18 -5.02 4.90 -9.14
CA GLU A 18 -4.43 3.94 -10.08
C GLU A 18 -3.18 3.25 -9.52
N GLN A 19 -2.32 3.97 -8.78
CA GLN A 19 -1.17 3.36 -8.10
C GLN A 19 -1.63 2.33 -7.06
N SER A 20 -2.62 2.70 -6.24
CA SER A 20 -3.20 1.79 -5.26
C SER A 20 -3.89 0.62 -5.95
N ALA A 21 -4.67 0.87 -7.00
CA ALA A 21 -5.37 -0.17 -7.76
C ALA A 21 -4.40 -1.19 -8.35
N PHE A 22 -3.32 -0.75 -9.01
CA PHE A 22 -2.30 -1.65 -9.54
C PHE A 22 -1.65 -2.49 -8.46
N PHE A 23 -1.17 -1.88 -7.37
CA PHE A 23 -0.49 -2.64 -6.34
C PHE A 23 -1.42 -3.64 -5.68
N ARG A 24 -2.63 -3.18 -5.36
CA ARG A 24 -3.64 -4.01 -4.75
C ARG A 24 -4.03 -5.16 -5.63
N GLN A 25 -4.30 -4.96 -6.93
CA GLN A 25 -4.59 -6.04 -7.89
C GLN A 25 -3.67 -7.27 -7.71
N LYS A 26 -2.37 -7.02 -7.55
CA LYS A 26 -1.34 -8.05 -7.40
C LYS A 26 -1.49 -8.90 -6.13
N LEU A 27 -2.13 -8.38 -5.09
CA LEU A 27 -2.31 -9.06 -3.81
C LEU A 27 -3.24 -10.28 -3.92
N GLY A 28 -4.03 -10.38 -5.00
CA GLY A 28 -4.83 -11.57 -5.30
C GLY A 28 -3.99 -12.78 -5.73
N ASN A 29 -2.72 -12.57 -6.05
CA ASN A 29 -1.81 -13.57 -6.56
C ASN A 29 -0.44 -13.42 -5.90
N LEU A 30 -0.28 -14.05 -4.73
CA LEU A 30 0.98 -14.08 -4.00
C LEU A 30 1.87 -15.22 -4.55
N VAL A 31 2.97 -14.85 -5.20
CA VAL A 31 3.83 -15.80 -5.92
C VAL A 31 5.07 -16.11 -5.07
N PRO A 32 5.24 -17.35 -4.58
CA PRO A 32 6.47 -17.76 -3.91
C PRO A 32 7.61 -17.85 -4.91
N THR A 33 8.72 -17.20 -4.59
CA THR A 33 9.91 -17.13 -5.44
C THR A 33 11.16 -17.23 -4.58
N SER A 34 12.19 -17.90 -5.09
CA SER A 34 13.54 -17.90 -4.54
C SER A 34 14.32 -16.69 -5.03
N ARG A 35 14.13 -16.30 -6.28
CA ARG A 35 14.81 -15.18 -6.93
C ARG A 35 13.82 -14.23 -7.59
N TRP A 36 14.26 -13.01 -7.89
CA TRP A 36 13.42 -12.04 -8.59
C TRP A 36 13.05 -12.50 -10.01
N ASP A 37 13.98 -13.15 -10.70
CA ASP A 37 13.86 -13.65 -12.08
C ASP A 37 13.14 -15.00 -12.19
N ASP A 38 12.57 -15.53 -11.10
CA ASP A 38 11.69 -16.73 -11.16
C ASP A 38 10.36 -16.44 -11.86
N ILE A 39 9.95 -15.16 -11.89
CA ILE A 39 8.92 -14.63 -12.78
C ILE A 39 9.51 -13.42 -13.50
N GLU A 40 9.05 -13.14 -14.72
CA GLU A 40 9.67 -12.11 -15.54
C GLU A 40 8.65 -11.13 -16.11
N ARG A 41 9.09 -9.87 -16.29
CA ARG A 41 8.41 -8.83 -17.08
C ARG A 41 6.94 -8.69 -16.68
N GLY A 42 6.02 -8.95 -17.62
CA GLY A 42 4.59 -8.82 -17.41
C GLY A 42 3.99 -9.74 -16.35
N ALA A 43 4.70 -10.79 -15.91
CA ALA A 43 4.26 -11.56 -14.74
C ALA A 43 4.33 -10.72 -13.45
N HIS A 44 5.26 -9.77 -13.36
CA HIS A 44 5.35 -8.83 -12.24
C HIS A 44 4.18 -7.84 -12.18
N ASP A 45 3.41 -7.66 -13.24
CA ASP A 45 2.19 -6.85 -13.24
C ASP A 45 1.03 -7.55 -12.54
N GLN A 46 1.06 -8.88 -12.44
CA GLN A 46 -0.06 -9.71 -12.01
C GLN A 46 0.14 -10.36 -10.65
N GLY A 47 1.36 -10.38 -10.11
CA GLY A 47 1.67 -11.10 -8.87
C GLY A 47 2.56 -10.32 -7.91
N PHE A 48 2.23 -10.38 -6.62
CA PHE A 48 3.11 -9.88 -5.56
C PHE A 48 4.11 -10.96 -5.16
N MET A 49 5.37 -10.58 -5.02
CA MET A 49 6.43 -11.47 -4.59
C MET A 49 7.52 -10.73 -3.81
N VAL A 50 8.23 -11.48 -2.98
CA VAL A 50 9.48 -11.05 -2.36
C VAL A 50 10.47 -12.20 -2.50
N ALA A 51 11.57 -12.00 -3.23
CA ALA A 51 12.54 -13.06 -3.50
C ALA A 51 13.04 -13.72 -2.20
N GLY A 52 12.98 -15.04 -2.10
CA GLY A 52 13.34 -15.82 -0.91
C GLY A 52 12.22 -15.95 0.14
N ALA A 53 11.08 -15.28 -0.04
CA ALA A 53 9.90 -15.45 0.81
C ALA A 53 8.95 -16.45 0.14
N ALA A 54 8.97 -17.70 0.61
CA ALA A 54 8.18 -18.78 0.02
C ALA A 54 6.95 -19.19 0.86
N LYS A 55 6.95 -18.92 2.18
CA LYS A 55 5.82 -19.26 3.06
C LYS A 55 4.63 -18.34 2.77
N ALA A 56 3.41 -18.90 2.73
CA ALA A 56 2.20 -18.16 2.42
C ALA A 56 1.90 -17.03 3.41
N ASP A 57 2.07 -17.29 4.71
CA ASP A 57 1.83 -16.29 5.76
C ASP A 57 2.86 -15.16 5.71
N LEU A 58 4.13 -15.51 5.50
CA LEU A 58 5.21 -14.52 5.30
C LEU A 58 4.93 -13.61 4.10
N LEU A 59 4.50 -14.16 2.96
CA LEU A 59 4.17 -13.37 1.79
C LEU A 59 2.96 -12.46 2.03
N SER A 60 1.97 -12.93 2.78
CA SER A 60 0.76 -12.16 3.10
C SER A 60 1.06 -11.01 4.06
N ASP A 61 1.91 -11.26 5.06
CA ASP A 61 2.43 -10.25 5.97
C ASP A 61 3.25 -9.18 5.22
N LEU A 62 4.17 -9.59 4.33
CA LEU A 62 4.95 -8.66 3.51
C LEU A 62 4.09 -7.89 2.52
N ALA A 63 3.04 -8.52 1.97
CA ALA A 63 2.05 -7.87 1.11
C ALA A 63 1.28 -6.79 1.86
N ALA A 64 0.75 -7.09 3.04
CA ALA A 64 0.04 -6.14 3.89
C ALA A 64 0.94 -4.96 4.29
N ALA A 65 2.18 -5.22 4.72
CA ALA A 65 3.16 -4.17 5.04
C ALA A 65 3.52 -3.31 3.83
N SER A 66 3.52 -3.90 2.62
CA SER A 66 3.80 -3.18 1.39
C SER A 66 2.63 -2.31 0.94
N ASP A 67 1.40 -2.81 1.09
CA ASP A 67 0.18 -2.03 0.82
C ASP A 67 0.15 -0.74 1.63
N ARG A 68 0.63 -0.77 2.88
CA ARG A 68 0.69 0.42 3.73
C ARG A 68 1.49 1.56 3.10
N PHE A 69 2.71 1.31 2.61
CA PHE A 69 3.50 2.39 2.01
C PHE A 69 3.03 2.77 0.60
N VAL A 70 2.41 1.84 -0.13
CA VAL A 70 1.89 2.13 -1.47
C VAL A 70 0.56 2.86 -1.44
N SER A 71 -0.35 2.53 -0.52
CA SER A 71 -1.73 3.06 -0.50
C SER A 71 -2.01 4.05 0.61
N GLU A 72 -1.25 4.03 1.72
CA GLU A 72 -1.41 4.99 2.82
C GLU A 72 -0.24 5.98 2.92
N GLY A 73 0.77 5.81 2.07
CA GLY A 73 1.95 6.67 2.05
C GLY A 73 2.83 6.56 3.30
N ARG A 74 2.87 5.38 3.93
CA ARG A 74 3.75 5.13 5.09
C ARG A 74 5.23 5.17 4.70
N GLY A 75 6.05 5.67 5.61
CA GLY A 75 7.50 5.82 5.39
C GLY A 75 8.30 4.53 5.61
N ILE A 76 9.53 4.51 5.09
CA ILE A 76 10.42 3.34 5.21
C ILE A 76 10.79 2.98 6.66
N GLY A 77 10.74 3.92 7.59
CA GLY A 77 10.99 3.65 9.01
C GLY A 77 9.98 2.67 9.60
N GLU A 78 8.71 2.83 9.22
CA GLU A 78 7.62 1.97 9.69
C GLU A 78 7.63 0.64 8.97
N PHE A 79 7.87 0.63 7.65
CA PHE A 79 8.08 -0.60 6.92
C PHE A 79 9.24 -1.44 7.51
N ARG A 80 10.32 -0.82 8.00
CA ARG A 80 11.41 -1.53 8.68
C ARG A 80 11.00 -2.10 10.03
N LYS A 81 10.13 -1.41 10.76
CA LYS A 81 9.56 -1.90 12.03
C LYS A 81 8.72 -3.15 11.74
N ASP A 82 7.81 -3.05 10.78
CA ASP A 82 6.93 -4.14 10.36
C ASP A 82 7.72 -5.32 9.81
N PHE A 83 8.67 -5.08 8.90
CA PHE A 83 9.50 -6.13 8.32
C PHE A 83 10.22 -6.94 9.40
N ARG A 84 10.77 -6.27 10.44
CA ARG A 84 11.44 -6.96 11.54
C ARG A 84 10.49 -7.89 12.30
N ASP A 85 9.30 -7.41 12.65
CA ASP A 85 8.27 -8.21 13.32
C ASP A 85 7.82 -9.39 12.46
N ILE A 86 7.60 -9.14 11.16
CA ILE A 86 7.18 -10.16 10.19
C ILE A 86 8.22 -11.27 10.07
N VAL A 87 9.51 -10.94 9.90
CA VAL A 87 10.54 -11.99 9.75
C VAL A 87 10.71 -12.81 11.02
N GLU A 88 10.57 -12.19 12.19
CA GLU A 88 10.63 -12.85 13.50
C GLU A 88 9.43 -13.78 13.72
N ARG A 89 8.22 -13.26 13.57
CA ARG A 89 6.97 -14.01 13.75
C ARG A 89 6.84 -15.20 12.79
N ASN A 90 7.34 -15.06 11.57
CA ASN A 90 7.31 -16.13 10.57
C ASN A 90 8.53 -17.08 10.62
N GLY A 91 9.49 -16.82 11.51
CA GLY A 91 10.74 -17.58 11.61
C GLY A 91 11.50 -17.61 10.28
N TRP A 92 11.58 -16.46 9.59
CA TRP A 92 12.28 -16.34 8.31
C TRP A 92 13.73 -15.91 8.54
N HIS A 93 14.64 -16.87 8.41
CA HIS A 93 16.08 -16.71 8.56
C HIS A 93 16.83 -17.09 7.28
N GLY A 94 18.10 -16.74 7.20
CA GLY A 94 18.99 -16.97 6.06
C GLY A 94 18.72 -16.06 4.85
N TRP A 95 17.92 -15.01 5.00
CA TRP A 95 17.59 -14.12 3.88
C TRP A 95 18.72 -13.13 3.60
N THR A 96 18.82 -12.70 2.34
CA THR A 96 19.95 -11.87 1.87
C THR A 96 20.06 -10.55 2.63
N GLY A 97 21.17 -10.38 3.34
CA GLY A 97 21.48 -9.18 4.13
C GLY A 97 21.06 -9.27 5.60
N GLU A 98 20.53 -10.40 6.09
CA GLU A 98 20.14 -10.59 7.49
C GLU A 98 21.31 -10.34 8.45
N GLU A 99 22.51 -10.77 8.06
CA GLU A 99 23.71 -10.86 8.89
C GLU A 99 24.25 -9.50 9.35
N SER A 100 23.89 -8.40 8.68
CA SER A 100 24.46 -7.09 8.94
C SER A 100 23.43 -5.97 8.95
N ALA A 101 23.60 -4.95 9.79
CA ALA A 101 22.70 -3.79 9.81
C ALA A 101 22.61 -3.10 8.43
N LYS A 102 23.72 -3.08 7.68
CA LYS A 102 23.76 -2.56 6.30
C LYS A 102 22.95 -3.45 5.34
N GLY A 103 23.08 -4.76 5.43
CA GLY A 103 22.31 -5.72 4.65
C GLY A 103 20.81 -5.61 4.91
N ARG A 104 20.39 -5.56 6.18
CA ARG A 104 18.97 -5.38 6.56
C ARG A 104 18.42 -4.04 6.05
N ALA A 105 19.21 -2.98 6.16
CA ALA A 105 18.85 -1.65 5.67
C ALA A 105 18.75 -1.60 4.13
N TRP A 106 19.59 -2.35 3.43
CA TRP A 106 19.56 -2.50 1.96
C TRP A 106 18.34 -3.31 1.53
N ARG A 107 18.10 -4.48 2.14
CA ARG A 107 17.00 -5.39 1.79
C ARG A 107 15.64 -4.70 1.89
N THR A 108 15.38 -4.07 3.04
CA THR A 108 14.15 -3.31 3.27
C THR A 108 14.00 -2.14 2.30
N ARG A 109 15.10 -1.47 1.93
CA ARG A 109 15.08 -0.38 0.94
C ARG A 109 14.75 -0.88 -0.46
N VAL A 110 15.29 -2.03 -0.88
CA VAL A 110 15.00 -2.63 -2.18
C VAL A 110 13.52 -2.98 -2.27
N ILE A 111 12.97 -3.71 -1.29
CA ILE A 111 11.55 -4.09 -1.28
C ILE A 111 10.65 -2.85 -1.33
N TYR A 112 10.93 -1.87 -0.46
CA TYR A 112 10.15 -0.63 -0.38
C TYR A 112 10.18 0.15 -1.70
N LYS A 113 11.39 0.47 -2.21
CA LYS A 113 11.52 1.32 -3.39
C LYS A 113 11.02 0.63 -4.65
N THR A 114 11.31 -0.66 -4.83
CA THR A 114 10.90 -1.40 -6.03
C THR A 114 9.38 -1.48 -6.12
N ASN A 115 8.69 -1.87 -5.04
CA ASN A 115 7.23 -1.96 -5.05
C ASN A 115 6.58 -0.56 -5.19
N ALA A 116 7.11 0.46 -4.52
CA ALA A 116 6.59 1.82 -4.64
C ALA A 116 6.75 2.39 -6.06
N GLN A 117 7.93 2.25 -6.65
CA GLN A 117 8.24 2.82 -7.97
C GLN A 117 7.52 2.09 -9.10
N THR A 118 7.50 0.76 -9.09
CA THR A 118 6.79 -0.02 -10.12
C THR A 118 5.29 0.26 -10.07
N SER A 119 4.70 0.38 -8.87
CA SER A 119 3.29 0.71 -8.72
C SER A 119 2.96 2.13 -9.14
N TYR A 120 3.84 3.09 -8.81
CA TYR A 120 3.71 4.46 -9.29
C TYR A 120 3.74 4.51 -10.82
N SER A 121 4.74 3.89 -11.45
CA SER A 121 4.89 3.86 -12.91
C SER A 121 3.69 3.20 -13.59
N ALA A 122 3.21 2.06 -13.09
CA ALA A 122 2.05 1.37 -13.64
C ALA A 122 0.76 2.20 -13.50
N GLY A 123 0.55 2.86 -12.36
CA GLY A 123 -0.57 3.78 -12.20
C GLY A 123 -0.47 5.00 -13.13
N ARG A 124 0.73 5.55 -13.31
CA ARG A 124 0.96 6.67 -14.25
C ARG A 124 0.74 6.23 -15.69
N LEU A 125 1.08 5.00 -16.05
CA LEU A 125 0.79 4.46 -17.36
C LEU A 125 -0.71 4.44 -17.65
N ALA A 126 -1.51 3.94 -16.71
CA ALA A 126 -2.97 3.95 -16.83
C ALA A 126 -3.50 5.38 -17.09
N GLN A 127 -3.05 6.36 -16.29
CA GLN A 127 -3.40 7.78 -16.48
C GLN A 127 -2.95 8.35 -17.82
N LEU A 128 -1.76 8.00 -18.30
CA LEU A 128 -1.23 8.48 -19.58
C LEU A 128 -2.03 7.92 -20.76
N GLN A 129 -2.49 6.68 -20.66
CA GLN A 129 -3.29 6.02 -21.69
C GLN A 129 -4.73 6.58 -21.71
N ASP A 130 -5.37 6.72 -20.55
CA ASP A 130 -6.74 7.25 -20.46
C ASP A 130 -6.84 8.71 -20.92
N ALA A 131 -5.78 9.49 -20.73
CA ALA A 131 -5.73 10.88 -21.15
C ALA A 131 -5.42 11.08 -22.65
N GLU A 132 -5.09 10.01 -23.39
CA GLU A 132 -4.81 10.04 -24.83
C GLU A 132 -3.83 11.16 -25.24
N PHE A 133 -2.75 11.33 -24.47
CA PHE A 133 -1.74 12.36 -24.74
C PHE A 133 -1.05 12.14 -26.10
N THR A 134 -0.83 13.22 -26.85
CA THR A 134 -0.15 13.18 -28.16
C THR A 134 1.34 12.89 -28.06
N PHE A 135 1.97 13.32 -26.95
CA PHE A 135 3.40 13.18 -26.70
C PHE A 135 3.62 12.64 -25.30
N TRP A 136 4.57 11.72 -25.17
CA TRP A 136 5.14 11.29 -23.90
C TRP A 136 6.56 11.82 -23.79
N VAL A 137 6.93 12.27 -22.59
CA VAL A 137 8.25 12.86 -22.28
C VAL A 137 8.91 12.01 -21.20
N TYR A 138 10.06 11.44 -21.53
CA TYR A 138 10.90 10.73 -20.55
C TYR A 138 11.59 11.76 -19.66
N ARG A 139 11.47 11.60 -18.33
CA ARG A 139 12.14 12.47 -17.36
C ARG A 139 13.03 11.68 -16.43
N HIS A 140 14.26 12.17 -16.26
CA HIS A 140 15.18 11.69 -15.25
C HIS A 140 14.77 12.20 -13.85
N GLY A 141 14.75 11.30 -12.87
CA GLY A 141 14.45 11.68 -11.48
C GLY A 141 15.66 12.20 -10.71
N GLY A 142 15.51 12.48 -9.41
CA GLY A 142 16.56 13.06 -8.57
C GLY A 142 17.68 12.09 -8.12
N SER A 143 18.07 11.12 -8.94
CA SER A 143 19.14 10.17 -8.57
C SER A 143 20.49 10.88 -8.46
N ARG A 144 21.18 10.72 -7.31
CA ARG A 144 22.50 11.34 -7.06
C ARG A 144 23.58 10.83 -8.03
N ASP A 145 23.55 9.54 -8.32
CA ASP A 145 24.49 8.86 -9.21
C ASP A 145 23.72 8.21 -10.37
N PRO A 146 23.29 9.01 -11.36
CA PRO A 146 22.40 8.54 -12.42
C PRO A 146 23.13 7.72 -13.48
N ARG A 147 22.43 6.75 -14.09
CA ARG A 147 22.95 6.04 -15.27
C ARG A 147 23.06 7.04 -16.43
N LYS A 148 24.21 7.08 -17.11
CA LYS A 148 24.46 8.03 -18.22
C LYS A 148 23.44 7.91 -19.34
N GLN A 149 22.99 6.68 -19.63
CA GLN A 149 21.95 6.41 -20.60
C GLN A 149 20.63 7.09 -20.22
N HIS A 150 20.23 7.02 -18.94
CA HIS A 150 19.00 7.65 -18.45
C HIS A 150 19.06 9.18 -18.53
N LEU A 151 20.24 9.77 -18.31
CA LEU A 151 20.47 11.20 -18.55
C LEU A 151 20.35 11.56 -20.05
N SER A 152 20.87 10.71 -20.94
CA SER A 152 20.76 10.94 -22.38
C SER A 152 19.30 10.90 -22.86
N TRP A 153 18.44 10.16 -22.17
CA TRP A 153 17.00 10.10 -22.44
C TRP A 153 16.18 11.19 -21.74
N ASP A 154 16.74 11.95 -20.79
CA ASP A 154 15.98 13.02 -20.13
C ASP A 154 15.50 14.05 -21.17
N GLY A 155 14.20 14.38 -21.15
CA GLY A 155 13.57 15.27 -22.13
C GLY A 155 13.23 14.61 -23.47
N LEU A 156 13.60 13.35 -23.71
CA LEU A 156 13.21 12.63 -24.92
C LEU A 156 11.68 12.62 -25.08
N THR A 157 11.20 13.13 -26.22
CA THR A 157 9.78 13.28 -26.50
C THR A 157 9.40 12.40 -27.68
N LEU A 158 8.51 11.46 -27.46
CA LEU A 158 8.07 10.49 -28.48
C LEU A 158 6.55 10.33 -28.45
N PRO A 159 5.90 9.93 -29.55
CA PRO A 159 4.50 9.56 -29.51
C PRO A 159 4.29 8.30 -28.63
N PRO A 160 3.10 8.10 -28.04
CA PRO A 160 2.83 6.99 -27.11
C PRO A 160 3.06 5.59 -27.69
N ASP A 161 2.87 5.42 -29.01
CA ASP A 161 3.01 4.17 -29.74
C ASP A 161 4.45 3.87 -30.21
N HIS A 162 5.39 4.77 -29.94
CA HIS A 162 6.79 4.58 -30.32
C HIS A 162 7.39 3.34 -29.62
N PRO A 163 8.11 2.46 -30.34
CA PRO A 163 8.63 1.19 -29.79
C PRO A 163 9.58 1.34 -28.60
N PHE A 164 10.21 2.52 -28.45
CA PHE A 164 11.00 2.88 -27.26
C PHE A 164 10.26 2.58 -25.95
N TRP A 165 8.98 2.92 -25.86
CA TRP A 165 8.23 2.76 -24.61
C TRP A 165 7.97 1.30 -24.21
N ALA A 166 8.03 0.36 -25.16
CA ALA A 166 7.82 -1.05 -24.86
C ALA A 166 8.89 -1.62 -23.91
N THR A 167 10.12 -1.10 -24.00
CA THR A 167 11.26 -1.55 -23.20
C THR A 167 11.80 -0.49 -22.26
N HIS A 168 11.72 0.80 -22.61
CA HIS A 168 12.34 1.91 -21.87
C HIS A 168 11.39 2.70 -20.97
N TYR A 169 10.12 2.29 -20.86
CA TYR A 169 9.19 2.92 -19.92
C TYR A 169 9.61 2.59 -18.47
N PRO A 170 9.96 3.60 -17.66
CA PRO A 170 10.61 3.38 -16.38
C PRO A 170 9.68 2.76 -15.32
N PRO A 171 10.25 2.12 -14.27
CA PRO A 171 11.68 1.98 -13.96
C PRO A 171 12.46 1.07 -14.91
N ASN A 172 13.64 1.54 -15.34
CA ASN A 172 14.54 0.82 -16.25
C ASN A 172 15.61 -0.01 -15.52
N GLY A 173 15.41 -0.31 -14.23
CA GLY A 173 16.39 -1.01 -13.42
C GLY A 173 16.29 -0.73 -11.92
N TRP A 174 17.14 -1.41 -11.16
CA TRP A 174 17.18 -1.26 -9.71
C TRP A 174 17.52 0.17 -9.31
N GLY A 175 16.70 0.74 -8.44
CA GLY A 175 16.87 2.10 -7.95
C GLY A 175 16.60 3.20 -8.98
N CYS A 176 16.08 2.89 -10.17
CA CYS A 176 15.67 3.88 -11.15
C CYS A 176 14.54 4.76 -10.58
N SER A 177 14.68 6.08 -10.71
CA SER A 177 13.67 7.07 -10.29
C SER A 177 13.12 7.87 -11.47
N CYS A 178 13.36 7.42 -12.70
CA CYS A 178 12.85 8.09 -13.90
C CYS A 178 11.33 7.90 -14.01
N TYR A 179 10.67 8.79 -14.74
CA TYR A 179 9.23 8.82 -14.90
C TYR A 179 8.83 9.38 -16.27
N VAL A 180 7.56 9.25 -16.63
CA VAL A 180 7.01 9.74 -17.90
C VAL A 180 5.86 10.70 -17.63
N VAL A 181 5.82 11.79 -18.38
CA VAL A 181 4.72 12.78 -18.36
C VAL A 181 4.14 12.93 -19.77
N GLY A 182 2.86 13.28 -19.84
CA GLY A 182 2.12 13.40 -21.09
C GLY A 182 1.80 14.85 -21.46
N ALA A 183 1.71 15.13 -22.76
CA ALA A 183 1.34 16.43 -23.29
C ALA A 183 0.58 16.32 -24.61
N HIS A 184 -0.41 17.20 -24.84
CA HIS A 184 -1.11 17.30 -26.13
C HIS A 184 -0.50 18.28 -27.12
N ARG A 185 0.40 19.17 -26.66
CA ARG A 185 0.97 20.25 -27.48
C ARG A 185 2.47 20.36 -27.24
N GLN A 186 3.23 20.68 -28.28
CA GLN A 186 4.68 20.89 -28.18
C GLN A 186 5.06 22.00 -27.18
N SER A 187 4.24 23.05 -27.06
CA SER A 187 4.48 24.08 -26.04
C SER A 187 4.38 23.52 -24.61
N SER A 188 3.47 22.57 -24.37
CA SER A 188 3.38 21.85 -23.09
C SER A 188 4.56 20.90 -22.89
N VAL A 189 5.01 20.20 -23.94
CA VAL A 189 6.24 19.39 -23.91
C VAL A 189 7.42 20.22 -23.39
N ARG A 190 7.68 21.38 -24.00
CA ARG A 190 8.79 22.26 -23.58
C ARG A 190 8.66 22.74 -22.14
N ARG A 191 7.44 23.05 -21.66
CA ARG A 191 7.20 23.40 -20.24
C ARG A 191 7.46 22.25 -19.28
N LEU A 192 7.20 21.02 -19.72
CA LEU A 192 7.47 19.79 -18.96
C LEU A 192 8.94 19.34 -19.09
N GLY A 193 9.82 20.17 -19.67
CA GLY A 193 11.24 19.89 -19.89
C GLY A 193 11.50 18.81 -20.94
N GLY A 194 10.56 18.60 -21.86
CA GLY A 194 10.77 17.80 -23.05
C GLY A 194 11.39 18.61 -24.19
N GLU A 195 12.11 17.89 -25.04
CA GLU A 195 12.78 18.37 -26.24
C GLU A 195 12.15 17.65 -27.46
N PRO A 196 11.18 18.27 -28.17
CA PRO A 196 10.48 17.64 -29.29
C PRO A 196 11.39 17.15 -30.43
N ASP A 197 12.53 17.81 -30.59
CA ASP A 197 13.47 17.61 -31.70
C ASP A 197 14.67 16.72 -31.29
N LYS A 198 14.66 16.20 -30.06
CA LYS A 198 15.74 15.36 -29.54
C LYS A 198 15.68 13.98 -30.18
N ALA A 199 16.74 13.65 -30.91
CA ALA A 199 16.90 12.33 -31.51
C ALA A 199 17.14 11.26 -30.43
N LEU A 200 16.65 10.05 -30.71
CA LEU A 200 17.05 8.87 -29.96
C LEU A 200 18.54 8.62 -30.12
N PRO A 201 19.26 8.21 -29.06
CA PRO A 201 20.65 7.79 -29.19
C PRO A 201 20.81 6.61 -30.15
N ASP A 202 21.89 6.58 -30.93
CA ASP A 202 22.20 5.44 -31.81
C ASP A 202 22.31 4.13 -31.02
N GLY A 203 21.72 3.06 -31.56
CA GLY A 203 21.76 1.73 -30.94
C GLY A 203 20.94 1.61 -29.64
N TRP A 204 20.00 2.51 -29.38
CA TRP A 204 19.09 2.44 -28.22
C TRP A 204 18.31 1.12 -28.15
N ASP A 205 18.06 0.48 -29.29
CA ASP A 205 17.32 -0.77 -29.46
C ASP A 205 18.23 -2.00 -29.64
N ALA A 206 19.56 -1.82 -29.57
CA ALA A 206 20.50 -2.92 -29.59
C ALA A 206 20.29 -3.84 -28.36
N THR A 207 20.81 -5.07 -28.42
CA THR A 207 20.82 -5.96 -27.26
C THR A 207 22.21 -5.97 -26.62
N ASP A 208 22.31 -5.64 -25.33
CA ASP A 208 23.55 -5.79 -24.58
C ASP A 208 23.80 -7.27 -24.29
N SER A 209 24.93 -7.79 -24.76
CA SER A 209 25.31 -9.21 -24.61
C SER A 209 25.42 -9.70 -23.16
N LYS A 210 25.62 -8.80 -22.17
CA LYS A 210 25.77 -9.16 -20.76
C LYS A 210 24.43 -9.23 -20.05
N THR A 211 23.50 -8.34 -20.39
CA THR A 211 22.20 -8.25 -19.70
C THR A 211 21.06 -8.91 -20.48
N GLY A 212 21.25 -9.13 -21.79
CA GLY A 212 20.17 -9.56 -22.69
C GLY A 212 19.09 -8.49 -22.89
N ALA A 213 19.32 -7.26 -22.42
CA ALA A 213 18.39 -6.13 -22.48
C ALA A 213 19.01 -4.94 -23.24
N PRO A 214 18.22 -3.93 -23.65
CA PRO A 214 18.76 -2.74 -24.28
C PRO A 214 19.78 -1.96 -23.43
N PRO A 215 20.73 -1.23 -24.05
CA PRO A 215 21.73 -0.46 -23.33
C PRO A 215 21.12 0.50 -22.31
N GLY A 216 21.54 0.38 -21.05
CA GLY A 216 21.03 1.21 -19.95
C GLY A 216 19.80 0.66 -19.25
N ILE A 217 19.31 -0.52 -19.66
CA ILE A 217 18.26 -1.27 -18.98
C ILE A 217 18.88 -2.47 -18.25
N ASP A 218 18.57 -2.62 -16.96
CA ASP A 218 19.01 -3.78 -16.19
C ASP A 218 18.27 -5.05 -16.68
N GLN A 219 18.90 -6.23 -16.60
CA GLN A 219 18.29 -7.51 -16.99
C GLN A 219 16.91 -7.71 -16.32
N GLY A 220 15.89 -8.02 -17.14
CA GLY A 220 14.52 -8.27 -16.68
C GLY A 220 13.67 -7.01 -16.46
N TRP A 221 14.22 -5.82 -16.68
CA TRP A 221 13.50 -4.53 -16.58
C TRP A 221 13.08 -3.96 -17.93
N ASP A 222 13.33 -4.67 -19.03
CA ASP A 222 12.97 -4.30 -20.40
C ASP A 222 11.51 -4.64 -20.70
N TYR A 223 10.61 -4.03 -19.92
CA TYR A 223 9.17 -4.08 -20.09
C TYR A 223 8.55 -2.81 -19.52
N GLN A 224 7.34 -2.49 -19.97
CA GLN A 224 6.55 -1.38 -19.44
C GLN A 224 5.69 -1.85 -18.25
N PRO A 225 5.95 -1.41 -17.00
CA PRO A 225 5.16 -1.83 -15.85
C PRO A 225 3.71 -1.37 -15.97
N GLY A 226 2.78 -2.29 -15.72
CA GLY A 226 1.34 -2.07 -15.85
C GLY A 226 0.78 -2.25 -17.26
N ALA A 227 1.61 -2.45 -18.29
CA ALA A 227 1.13 -2.53 -19.68
C ALA A 227 0.08 -3.63 -19.89
N ARG A 228 0.18 -4.73 -19.16
CA ARG A 228 -0.78 -5.85 -19.29
C ARG A 228 -2.09 -5.64 -18.54
N VAL A 229 -2.15 -4.67 -17.64
CA VAL A 229 -3.24 -4.48 -16.68
C VAL A 229 -3.80 -3.07 -16.66
N SER A 230 -3.29 -2.14 -17.47
CA SER A 230 -3.63 -0.72 -17.39
C SER A 230 -5.14 -0.46 -17.44
N ARG A 231 -5.88 -1.11 -18.36
CA ARG A 231 -7.35 -1.03 -18.42
C ARG A 231 -8.02 -1.49 -17.12
N THR A 232 -7.56 -2.61 -16.57
CA THR A 232 -8.06 -3.14 -15.29
C THR A 232 -7.77 -2.14 -14.16
N VAL A 233 -6.57 -1.58 -14.13
CA VAL A 233 -6.16 -0.54 -13.17
C VAL A 233 -7.06 0.69 -13.27
N SER A 234 -7.33 1.20 -14.48
CA SER A 234 -8.22 2.35 -14.70
C SER A 234 -9.64 2.08 -14.19
N GLN A 235 -10.23 0.95 -14.58
CA GLN A 235 -11.58 0.56 -14.13
C GLN A 235 -11.66 0.43 -12.61
N MET A 236 -10.65 -0.16 -11.99
CA MET A 236 -10.57 -0.28 -10.53
C MET A 236 -10.42 1.09 -9.85
N ALA A 237 -9.61 1.98 -10.42
CA ALA A 237 -9.41 3.33 -9.89
C ALA A 237 -10.67 4.20 -10.02
N GLU A 238 -11.42 4.10 -11.11
CA GLU A 238 -12.71 4.77 -11.29
C GLU A 238 -13.73 4.33 -10.23
N LYS A 239 -13.86 3.01 -10.01
CA LYS A 239 -14.68 2.47 -8.92
C LYS A 239 -14.23 3.01 -7.56
N ALA A 240 -12.92 3.12 -7.31
CA ALA A 240 -12.43 3.65 -6.04
C ALA A 240 -12.72 5.16 -5.85
N ARG A 241 -12.90 5.95 -6.91
CA ARG A 241 -13.24 7.38 -6.84
C ARG A 241 -14.74 7.64 -6.72
N ALA A 242 -15.56 6.83 -7.40
CA ALA A 242 -17.01 7.00 -7.43
C ALA A 242 -17.67 6.65 -6.09
N TRP A 243 -17.00 5.85 -5.27
CA TRP A 243 -17.42 5.52 -3.92
C TRP A 243 -16.54 6.36 -2.99
N ASP A 244 -17.11 7.35 -2.29
CA ASP A 244 -16.40 8.27 -1.38
C ASP A 244 -15.92 7.59 -0.07
N TYR A 245 -15.50 6.34 -0.20
CA TYR A 245 -15.17 5.43 0.86
C TYR A 245 -13.80 4.85 0.57
N SER A 246 -12.86 5.08 1.50
CA SER A 246 -11.45 4.66 1.48
C SER A 246 -11.10 3.67 0.36
N ILE A 247 -10.17 4.08 -0.52
CA ILE A 247 -9.60 3.36 -1.70
C ILE A 247 -9.30 1.86 -1.47
N ALA A 248 -9.34 1.37 -0.23
CA ALA A 248 -9.19 -0.03 0.20
C ALA A 248 -10.39 -0.95 -0.02
N LYS A 249 -11.65 -0.49 0.08
CA LYS A 249 -12.79 -1.42 0.20
C LYS A 249 -13.23 -2.07 -1.09
N GLY A 250 -13.33 -1.30 -2.19
CA GLY A 250 -13.81 -1.81 -3.47
C GLY A 250 -12.94 -2.93 -4.04
N TYR A 251 -11.61 -2.81 -3.88
CA TYR A 251 -10.67 -3.83 -4.30
C TYR A 251 -10.86 -5.16 -3.54
N MET A 252 -10.94 -5.07 -2.22
CA MET A 252 -10.99 -6.25 -1.36
C MET A 252 -12.28 -7.07 -1.57
N GLN A 253 -13.31 -6.53 -2.23
CA GLN A 253 -14.53 -7.26 -2.60
C GLN A 253 -14.31 -8.25 -3.74
N GLU A 254 -13.41 -7.93 -4.67
CA GLU A 254 -13.16 -8.76 -5.86
C GLU A 254 -12.15 -9.88 -5.58
N MET A 255 -11.49 -9.86 -4.42
CA MET A 255 -10.56 -10.89 -3.98
C MET A 255 -11.28 -12.12 -3.41
N PRO A 256 -10.70 -13.34 -3.56
CA PRO A 256 -11.16 -14.49 -2.79
C PRO A 256 -11.15 -14.20 -1.29
N ALA A 257 -12.22 -14.58 -0.59
CA ALA A 257 -12.39 -14.30 0.84
C ALA A 257 -11.20 -14.79 1.68
N SER A 258 -10.63 -15.95 1.35
CA SER A 258 -9.45 -16.48 2.04
C SER A 258 -8.21 -15.59 1.94
N VAL A 259 -8.01 -14.91 0.80
CA VAL A 259 -6.87 -14.00 0.61
C VAL A 259 -7.15 -12.68 1.33
N ARG A 260 -8.37 -12.15 1.18
CA ARG A 260 -8.81 -10.93 1.85
C ARG A 260 -8.69 -11.04 3.37
N ASP A 261 -9.18 -12.12 3.96
CA ASP A 261 -9.16 -12.34 5.40
C ASP A 261 -7.72 -12.49 5.92
N ARG A 262 -6.86 -13.16 5.16
CA ARG A 262 -5.43 -13.26 5.49
C ARG A 262 -4.75 -11.89 5.43
N LEU A 263 -5.04 -11.06 4.44
CA LEU A 263 -4.50 -9.70 4.37
C LEU A 263 -5.03 -8.80 5.49
N ALA A 264 -6.31 -8.92 5.85
CA ALA A 264 -6.90 -8.16 6.95
C ALA A 264 -6.26 -8.51 8.30
N THR A 265 -6.07 -9.81 8.57
CA THR A 265 -5.37 -10.28 9.78
C THR A 265 -3.90 -9.88 9.76
N SER A 266 -3.20 -10.05 8.63
CA SER A 266 -1.81 -9.61 8.43
C SER A 266 -1.65 -8.11 8.70
N TYR A 267 -2.55 -7.28 8.16
CA TYR A 267 -2.58 -5.83 8.37
C TYR A 267 -2.66 -5.46 9.85
N ARG A 268 -3.63 -6.02 10.56
CA ARG A 268 -3.80 -5.78 12.01
C ARG A 268 -2.63 -6.27 12.85
N ALA A 269 -1.92 -7.27 12.36
CA ALA A 269 -0.76 -7.83 13.04
C ALA A 269 0.51 -6.97 12.86
N LEU A 270 0.47 -5.90 12.04
CA LEU A 270 1.59 -5.00 11.84
C LEU A 270 1.78 -4.07 13.06
N PRO A 271 2.98 -3.98 13.63
CA PRO A 271 3.27 -3.05 14.71
C PRO A 271 3.01 -1.58 14.36
N SER A 272 3.10 -1.20 13.08
CA SER A 272 2.78 0.15 12.62
C SER A 272 1.28 0.46 12.68
N VAL A 273 0.39 -0.54 12.64
CA VAL A 273 -1.07 -0.32 12.76
C VAL A 273 -1.44 -0.06 14.21
N ALA A 274 -0.84 -0.80 15.14
CA ALA A 274 -0.93 -0.52 16.57
C ALA A 274 -0.40 0.90 16.91
N ASP A 275 0.74 1.30 16.34
CA ASP A 275 1.28 2.66 16.52
C ASP A 275 0.33 3.74 16.00
N ASP A 276 -0.40 3.47 14.92
CA ASP A 276 -1.34 4.42 14.34
C ASP A 276 -2.58 4.60 15.20
N ALA A 277 -3.13 3.52 15.73
CA ALA A 277 -4.23 3.58 16.70
C ALA A 277 -3.81 4.39 17.95
N ARG A 278 -2.65 4.07 18.51
CA ARG A 278 -2.06 4.78 19.66
C ARG A 278 -1.86 6.27 19.37
N ARG A 279 -1.18 6.61 18.27
CA ARG A 279 -0.88 8.01 17.90
C ARG A 279 -2.15 8.79 17.55
N TYR A 280 -3.12 8.15 16.91
CA TYR A 280 -4.40 8.80 16.63
C TYR A 280 -5.12 9.15 17.92
N ALA A 281 -5.23 8.18 18.84
CA ALA A 281 -5.81 8.41 20.15
C ALA A 281 -5.06 9.53 20.89
N GLU A 282 -3.73 9.43 21.03
CA GLU A 282 -2.88 10.43 21.68
C GLU A 282 -3.13 11.86 21.19
N ARG A 283 -3.25 12.06 19.87
CA ARG A 283 -3.54 13.38 19.28
C ARG A 283 -4.94 13.88 19.63
N VAL A 284 -5.95 13.01 19.60
CA VAL A 284 -7.31 13.37 20.03
C VAL A 284 -7.33 13.70 21.52
N MET A 285 -6.68 12.89 22.36
CA MET A 285 -6.59 13.09 23.81
C MET A 285 -5.92 14.42 24.18
N ARG A 286 -4.93 14.85 23.38
CA ARG A 286 -4.24 16.13 23.54
C ARG A 286 -5.10 17.33 23.09
N GLY A 287 -6.19 17.10 22.37
CA GLY A 287 -7.04 18.14 21.82
C GLY A 287 -6.48 18.78 20.54
N ASP A 288 -5.74 18.02 19.71
CA ASP A 288 -5.36 18.48 18.38
C ASP A 288 -6.62 18.89 17.57
N ALA A 289 -6.51 19.96 16.78
CA ALA A 289 -7.65 20.47 16.00
C ALA A 289 -8.18 19.42 15.00
N ALA A 290 -9.51 19.27 14.94
CA ALA A 290 -10.17 18.20 14.20
C ALA A 290 -9.85 18.20 12.69
N ASP A 291 -9.62 19.38 12.10
CA ASP A 291 -9.22 19.56 10.70
C ASP A 291 -7.79 19.05 10.41
N THR A 292 -6.96 18.89 11.44
CA THR A 292 -5.62 18.29 11.34
C THR A 292 -5.62 16.77 11.52
N LEU A 293 -6.76 16.19 11.88
CA LEU A 293 -6.94 14.77 12.13
C LEU A 293 -7.70 14.13 10.96
N PRO A 294 -7.32 12.91 10.56
CA PRO A 294 -8.16 12.13 9.67
C PRO A 294 -9.52 11.87 10.31
N VAL A 295 -10.58 11.97 9.50
CA VAL A 295 -11.98 11.77 9.94
C VAL A 295 -12.14 10.45 10.69
N ALA A 296 -11.50 9.39 10.19
CA ALA A 296 -11.39 8.12 10.88
C ALA A 296 -10.03 7.47 10.60
N ARG A 297 -9.62 6.58 11.50
CA ARG A 297 -8.45 5.72 11.38
C ARG A 297 -8.91 4.27 11.25
N THR A 298 -8.64 3.66 10.10
CA THR A 298 -8.89 2.23 9.87
C THR A 298 -8.03 1.35 10.80
N LEU A 299 -8.62 0.25 11.23
CA LEU A 299 -8.00 -0.88 11.92
C LEU A 299 -8.11 -2.17 11.09
N GLY A 300 -8.46 -2.05 9.81
CA GLY A 300 -8.56 -3.16 8.87
C GLY A 300 -9.95 -3.81 8.78
N LEU A 301 -10.18 -4.46 7.63
CA LEU A 301 -11.45 -5.07 7.24
C LEU A 301 -11.85 -6.25 8.12
N ALA A 302 -13.12 -6.32 8.49
CA ALA A 302 -13.74 -7.51 9.07
C ALA A 302 -13.53 -8.72 8.14
N THR A 303 -13.07 -9.82 8.73
CA THR A 303 -12.95 -11.11 8.02
C THR A 303 -14.33 -11.68 7.71
N GLU A 304 -14.41 -12.71 6.89
CA GLU A 304 -15.67 -13.42 6.67
C GLU A 304 -16.23 -14.00 7.98
N ALA A 305 -15.35 -14.54 8.83
CA ALA A 305 -15.73 -15.03 10.15
C ALA A 305 -16.27 -13.92 11.06
N ASP A 306 -15.65 -12.74 11.04
CA ASP A 306 -16.18 -11.57 11.75
C ASP A 306 -17.56 -11.18 11.20
N ASN A 307 -17.71 -11.09 9.87
CA ASN A 307 -18.97 -10.71 9.22
C ASN A 307 -20.13 -11.68 9.54
N VAL A 308 -19.86 -12.99 9.66
CA VAL A 308 -20.84 -13.97 10.12
C VAL A 308 -21.23 -13.71 11.57
N GLN A 309 -20.27 -13.53 12.48
CA GLN A 309 -20.56 -13.25 13.88
C GLN A 309 -21.35 -11.94 14.07
N ILE A 310 -21.07 -10.93 13.26
CA ILE A 310 -21.77 -9.66 13.26
C ILE A 310 -23.22 -9.85 12.83
N ARG A 311 -23.45 -10.58 11.74
CA ARG A 311 -24.81 -10.91 11.27
C ARG A 311 -25.60 -11.65 12.33
N ASP A 312 -24.98 -12.65 12.97
CA ASP A 312 -25.62 -13.43 14.03
C ASP A 312 -25.94 -12.59 15.27
N ALA A 313 -25.15 -11.54 15.53
CA ALA A 313 -25.32 -10.67 16.70
C ALA A 313 -26.36 -9.56 16.50
N ILE A 314 -26.44 -8.93 15.32
CA ILE A 314 -27.24 -7.71 15.08
C ILE A 314 -28.06 -7.71 13.77
N ASP A 315 -28.28 -8.87 13.14
CA ASP A 315 -29.19 -9.09 11.98
C ASP A 315 -28.99 -8.13 10.77
N GLU A 316 -27.73 -7.90 10.39
CA GLU A 316 -27.37 -7.05 9.24
C GLU A 316 -26.67 -7.84 8.11
N SER A 317 -26.97 -7.50 6.86
CA SER A 317 -26.31 -8.10 5.68
C SER A 317 -24.88 -7.59 5.57
N ALA A 318 -23.94 -8.30 6.19
CA ALA A 318 -22.54 -7.89 6.24
C ALA A 318 -21.87 -7.82 4.85
N ALA A 319 -21.66 -6.61 4.34
CA ALA A 319 -20.76 -6.34 3.22
C ALA A 319 -19.52 -5.58 3.75
N LEU A 320 -18.33 -6.16 3.63
CA LEU A 320 -17.00 -5.62 3.98
C LEU A 320 -16.98 -4.41 4.94
N HIS A 321 -17.25 -4.68 6.21
CA HIS A 321 -17.11 -3.68 7.25
C HIS A 321 -15.64 -3.41 7.56
N ASP A 322 -15.28 -2.16 7.79
CA ASP A 322 -13.96 -1.77 8.28
C ASP A 322 -14.06 -1.30 9.71
N PHE A 323 -13.21 -1.83 10.59
CA PHE A 323 -13.12 -1.34 11.96
C PHE A 323 -12.38 0.00 11.95
N ALA A 324 -12.91 1.00 12.67
CA ALA A 324 -12.36 2.33 12.62
C ALA A 324 -12.47 3.11 13.93
N LEU A 325 -11.48 3.97 14.18
CA LEU A 325 -11.47 4.94 15.27
C LEU A 325 -11.76 6.33 14.71
N ASP A 326 -12.73 7.05 15.27
CA ASP A 326 -12.93 8.46 14.95
C ASP A 326 -12.73 9.34 16.19
N VAL A 327 -12.74 10.66 15.97
CA VAL A 327 -12.50 11.65 17.04
C VAL A 327 -13.57 11.55 18.13
N ALA A 328 -14.83 11.36 17.75
CA ALA A 328 -15.94 11.29 18.70
C ALA A 328 -15.81 10.04 19.58
N SER A 329 -15.49 8.89 18.97
CA SER A 329 -15.20 7.64 19.67
C SER A 329 -14.13 7.82 20.74
N VAL A 330 -12.97 8.38 20.38
CA VAL A 330 -11.85 8.50 21.33
C VAL A 330 -12.22 9.41 22.51
N LEU A 331 -12.95 10.50 22.26
CA LEU A 331 -13.40 11.42 23.33
C LEU A 331 -14.49 10.80 24.22
N GLU A 332 -15.37 9.97 23.65
CA GLU A 332 -16.43 9.30 24.40
C GLU A 332 -15.86 8.25 25.35
N VAL A 333 -14.98 7.37 24.87
CA VAL A 333 -14.41 6.26 25.66
C VAL A 333 -13.46 6.71 26.76
N GLN A 334 -12.98 7.95 26.73
CA GLN A 334 -12.17 8.52 27.81
C GLN A 334 -12.95 8.75 29.11
N ARG A 335 -14.29 8.80 29.05
CA ARG A 335 -15.12 9.02 30.23
C ARG A 335 -15.06 7.77 31.11
N ALA A 336 -14.68 7.96 32.37
CA ALA A 336 -14.50 6.85 33.31
C ALA A 336 -15.81 6.05 33.47
N GLU A 337 -15.77 4.76 33.13
CA GLU A 337 -16.83 3.80 33.44
C GLU A 337 -16.57 3.17 34.82
N ALA A 338 -17.63 2.92 35.60
CA ALA A 338 -17.50 2.30 36.91
C ALA A 338 -16.89 0.90 36.80
N GLY A 339 -15.79 0.63 37.52
CA GLY A 339 -15.09 -0.66 37.49
C GLY A 339 -13.98 -0.77 36.42
N ALA A 340 -13.78 0.26 35.59
CA ALA A 340 -12.67 0.32 34.64
C ALA A 340 -11.55 1.26 35.11
N ARG A 341 -10.30 0.96 34.76
CA ARG A 341 -9.21 1.93 34.94
C ARG A 341 -9.26 3.00 33.85
N ALA A 342 -8.66 4.16 34.15
CA ALA A 342 -8.51 5.22 33.15
C ALA A 342 -7.71 4.72 31.94
N LEU A 343 -8.23 5.02 30.75
CA LEU A 343 -7.55 4.72 29.50
C LEU A 343 -6.39 5.69 29.26
N THR A 344 -5.33 5.15 28.69
CA THR A 344 -4.19 5.85 28.13
C THR A 344 -4.19 5.68 26.61
N SER A 345 -3.41 6.48 25.89
CA SER A 345 -3.25 6.28 24.44
C SER A 345 -2.62 4.92 24.11
N GLU A 346 -1.79 4.35 24.99
CA GLU A 346 -1.18 3.02 24.83
C GLU A 346 -2.24 1.91 24.74
N ASP A 347 -3.37 2.05 25.44
CA ASP A 347 -4.42 1.02 25.42
C ASP A 347 -5.00 0.83 24.02
N PHE A 348 -5.06 1.90 23.22
CA PHE A 348 -5.57 1.85 21.84
C PHE A 348 -4.65 1.03 20.91
N ALA A 349 -3.38 0.84 21.27
CA ALA A 349 -2.45 -0.02 20.53
C ALA A 349 -2.89 -1.50 20.54
N TYR A 350 -3.70 -1.92 21.52
CA TYR A 350 -4.21 -3.29 21.62
C TYR A 350 -5.45 -3.55 20.76
N LEU A 351 -6.11 -2.54 20.20
CA LEU A 351 -7.33 -2.73 19.42
C LEU A 351 -7.12 -3.62 18.17
N PRO A 352 -6.04 -3.48 17.37
CA PRO A 352 -5.77 -4.42 16.28
C PRO A 352 -5.58 -5.87 16.77
N GLN A 353 -4.89 -6.06 17.90
CA GLN A 353 -4.69 -7.39 18.49
C GLN A 353 -6.00 -7.97 19.03
N LEU A 354 -6.85 -7.15 19.65
CA LEU A 354 -8.19 -7.54 20.11
C LEU A 354 -9.03 -8.02 18.94
N LEU A 355 -9.01 -7.30 17.82
CA LEU A 355 -9.70 -7.70 16.60
C LEU A 355 -9.11 -8.97 15.97
N ASN A 356 -7.81 -9.25 16.16
CA ASN A 356 -7.16 -10.48 15.69
C ASN A 356 -7.24 -11.66 16.68
N SER A 357 -7.80 -11.47 17.87
CA SER A 357 -7.79 -12.50 18.92
C SER A 357 -8.60 -13.76 18.58
N GLY A 358 -9.50 -13.67 17.59
CA GLY A 358 -10.40 -14.76 17.22
C GLY A 358 -11.52 -15.02 18.24
N SER A 359 -11.65 -14.21 19.29
CA SER A 359 -12.75 -14.34 20.24
C SER A 359 -14.08 -13.93 19.61
N THR A 360 -15.16 -14.60 20.00
CA THR A 360 -16.48 -14.37 19.42
C THR A 360 -16.99 -12.97 19.73
N PHE A 361 -17.56 -12.28 18.73
CA PHE A 361 -18.35 -11.08 18.97
C PHE A 361 -19.65 -11.43 19.69
N THR A 362 -20.03 -10.61 20.66
CA THR A 362 -21.32 -10.70 21.35
C THR A 362 -22.13 -9.43 21.12
N ALA A 363 -23.45 -9.55 20.99
CA ALA A 363 -24.33 -8.38 20.93
C ALA A 363 -24.18 -7.54 22.20
N ALA A 364 -24.07 -6.22 22.04
CA ALA A 364 -23.96 -5.25 23.14
C ALA A 364 -25.06 -4.16 23.08
N GLY A 365 -26.02 -4.33 22.17
CA GLY A 365 -27.05 -3.37 21.82
C GLY A 365 -27.71 -3.78 20.50
N GLU A 366 -28.59 -2.92 19.97
CA GLU A 366 -29.30 -3.18 18.71
C GLU A 366 -28.35 -3.15 17.50
N ASP A 367 -27.41 -2.21 17.46
CA ASP A 367 -26.46 -1.99 16.37
C ASP A 367 -24.99 -2.14 16.83
N THR A 368 -24.75 -2.81 17.96
CA THR A 368 -23.43 -2.86 18.58
C THR A 368 -22.96 -4.28 18.91
N ILE A 369 -21.66 -4.50 18.68
CA ILE A 369 -20.97 -5.75 18.97
C ILE A 369 -19.83 -5.50 19.94
N SER A 370 -19.55 -6.44 20.83
CA SER A 370 -18.44 -6.37 21.77
C SER A 370 -17.48 -7.53 21.57
N ARG A 371 -16.19 -7.25 21.78
CA ARG A 371 -15.12 -8.25 21.79
C ARG A 371 -14.17 -7.96 22.94
N ARG A 372 -13.61 -9.02 23.52
CA ARG A 372 -12.69 -8.94 24.66
C ARG A 372 -11.37 -9.65 24.39
N LEU A 373 -10.33 -9.17 25.05
CA LEU A 373 -8.99 -9.73 25.03
C LEU A 373 -8.36 -9.58 26.43
N THR A 374 -7.78 -10.65 26.97
CA THR A 374 -7.06 -10.61 28.24
C THR A 374 -5.56 -10.71 28.01
N ILE A 375 -4.79 -9.74 28.49
CA ILE A 375 -3.32 -9.71 28.41
C ILE A 375 -2.76 -9.29 29.76
N GLY A 376 -1.80 -10.06 30.29
CA GLY A 376 -1.08 -9.66 31.52
C GLY A 376 -1.97 -9.50 32.75
N GLY A 377 -3.13 -10.18 32.78
CA GLY A 377 -4.13 -10.06 33.84
C GLY A 377 -5.19 -8.97 33.61
N GLU A 378 -4.97 -8.04 32.68
CA GLU A 378 -5.96 -7.02 32.32
C GLU A 378 -6.89 -7.52 31.22
N THR A 379 -8.18 -7.20 31.33
CA THR A 379 -9.18 -7.52 30.30
C THR A 379 -9.63 -6.27 29.56
N PHE A 380 -9.30 -6.21 28.28
CA PHE A 380 -9.70 -5.17 27.34
C PHE A 380 -11.04 -5.55 26.74
N ILE A 381 -12.02 -4.65 26.78
CA ILE A 381 -13.35 -4.84 26.20
C ILE A 381 -13.65 -3.66 25.28
N ALA A 382 -13.85 -3.94 24.00
CA ALA A 382 -14.18 -2.95 22.99
C ALA A 382 -15.59 -3.22 22.44
N VAL A 383 -16.40 -2.17 22.36
CA VAL A 383 -17.72 -2.17 21.74
C VAL A 383 -17.66 -1.36 20.45
N TRP A 384 -18.16 -1.93 19.36
CA TRP A 384 -18.19 -1.32 18.04
C TRP A 384 -19.63 -1.14 17.61
N ARG A 385 -19.95 0.06 17.15
CA ARG A 385 -21.24 0.40 16.57
C ARG A 385 -21.20 0.28 15.06
N LEU A 386 -22.21 -0.35 14.49
CA LEU A 386 -22.38 -0.42 13.06
C LEU A 386 -22.82 0.93 12.49
N VAL A 387 -22.18 1.33 11.40
CA VAL A 387 -22.51 2.55 10.66
C VAL A 387 -22.73 2.14 9.21
N SER A 388 -23.97 1.71 8.90
CA SER A 388 -24.30 0.93 7.70
C SER A 388 -24.13 1.72 6.40
N ASP A 389 -24.47 3.02 6.39
CA ASP A 389 -24.22 3.96 5.28
C ASP A 389 -22.73 4.04 4.92
N ARG A 390 -21.89 3.88 5.93
CA ARG A 390 -20.43 3.96 5.89
C ARG A 390 -19.76 2.57 5.76
N ARG A 391 -20.51 1.47 5.90
CA ARG A 391 -19.96 0.12 6.04
C ARG A 391 -18.79 0.10 7.02
N GLN A 392 -18.93 0.76 8.16
CA GLN A 392 -17.90 0.83 9.19
C GLN A 392 -18.42 0.26 10.51
N LEU A 393 -17.49 -0.32 11.26
CA LEU A 393 -17.66 -0.65 12.67
C LEU A 393 -16.82 0.37 13.44
N VAL A 394 -17.48 1.36 14.02
CA VAL A 394 -16.82 2.48 14.69
C VAL A 394 -16.77 2.22 16.18
N LEU A 395 -15.63 2.47 16.82
CA LEU A 395 -15.48 2.25 18.26
C LEU A 395 -16.52 3.10 19.01
N GLN A 396 -17.21 2.53 19.98
CA GLN A 396 -18.20 3.23 20.78
C GLN A 396 -17.84 3.24 22.25
N SER A 397 -17.41 2.10 22.79
CA SER A 397 -16.88 1.98 24.15
C SER A 397 -15.58 1.18 24.13
N PHE A 398 -14.66 1.54 25.02
CA PHE A 398 -13.44 0.80 25.25
C PHE A 398 -13.09 0.91 26.72
N ARG A 399 -12.88 -0.22 27.38
CA ARG A 399 -12.51 -0.24 28.80
C ARG A 399 -11.49 -1.32 29.10
N VAL A 400 -10.75 -1.09 30.17
CA VAL A 400 -9.79 -2.04 30.73
C VAL A 400 -10.19 -2.36 32.15
N GLU A 401 -10.57 -3.62 32.36
CA GLU A 401 -10.87 -4.19 33.66
C GLU A 401 -9.56 -4.73 34.25
N ALA A 402 -9.22 -4.25 35.45
CA ALA A 402 -8.07 -4.73 36.21
C ALA A 402 -8.36 -6.13 36.78
N PRO A 403 -7.32 -6.96 37.01
CA PRO A 403 -7.47 -8.32 37.54
C PRO A 403 -8.12 -8.40 38.93
#